data_AF-A0A485AUQ2-F1
#
_entry.id   AF-A0A485AUQ2-F1
#
_cell.length_a   1.000
_cell.length_b   1.000
_cell.length_c   1.000
_cell.angle_alpha   90.00
_cell.angle_beta   90.00
_cell.angle_gamma   90.00
#
_symmetry.space_group_name_H-M   'P 1'
#
loop_
_entity.id
_entity.type
_entity.pdbx_description
1 polymer ?
#
loop_
_entity_poly.entity_id
_entity_poly.type
_entity_poly.pdbx_seq_one_letter_code
_entity_poly.pdbx_strand_id
1 'polypeptide(L)'
;MNSIPRRGLLCIALFCSGLSASLYAAEPYTLDGKDLAFSRQQIAAKDPLFVQAQAALLKKADLALKHPLFSVMDKTLVAASGNKHDYYSFPPYWWPNPDTKDGLPYIRKDGQTNPDANSDATDKNRLVKMSNDVSTLALAWYFSPRRSLCAKGSGPVEDLVPRSKDAYDPQPAACASHSRY
;
A
#
# COMPACT_ATOMS: atom_id res chain seq x y z
N MET A 1 -62.46 11.89 46.78
CA MET A 1 -61.41 10.89 47.02
C MET A 1 -60.83 10.44 45.69
N ASN A 2 -59.63 10.98 45.42
CA ASN A 2 -58.49 10.53 44.63
C ASN A 2 -58.67 9.73 43.32
N SER A 3 -58.22 10.41 42.26
CA SER A 3 -57.87 9.95 40.92
C SER A 3 -56.79 8.87 40.87
N ILE A 4 -56.82 8.05 39.81
CA ILE A 4 -55.61 7.57 39.12
C ILE A 4 -55.87 7.60 37.59
N PRO A 5 -55.28 8.54 36.82
CA PRO A 5 -55.26 8.43 35.37
C PRO A 5 -54.13 7.49 34.91
N ARG A 6 -54.47 6.47 34.11
CA ARG A 6 -53.50 5.67 33.36
C ARG A 6 -52.91 6.52 32.23
N ARG A 7 -51.83 7.25 32.52
CA ARG A 7 -50.99 7.91 31.51
C ARG A 7 -49.54 7.45 31.67
N GLY A 8 -48.96 7.02 30.56
CA GLY A 8 -47.53 7.19 30.29
C GLY A 8 -46.59 6.14 30.91
N LEU A 9 -46.45 5.00 30.23
CA LEU A 9 -45.22 4.20 30.28
C LEU A 9 -44.74 3.98 28.85
N LEU A 10 -44.22 5.04 28.25
CA LEU A 10 -43.48 5.04 27.00
C LEU A 10 -42.58 6.26 27.07
N CYS A 11 -41.41 6.09 27.68
CA CYS A 11 -40.23 6.97 27.62
C CYS A 11 -39.23 6.51 28.70
N ILE A 12 -38.46 5.46 28.43
CA ILE A 12 -37.09 5.38 28.97
C ILE A 12 -36.18 5.58 27.77
N ALA A 13 -35.61 6.78 27.75
CA ALA A 13 -34.81 7.32 26.69
C ALA A 13 -33.63 6.41 26.37
N LEU A 14 -33.49 6.09 25.08
CA LEU A 14 -32.22 5.72 24.48
C LEU A 14 -31.22 6.85 24.73
N PHE A 15 -30.40 6.70 25.76
CA PHE A 15 -29.24 7.54 26.03
C PHE A 15 -28.00 6.67 26.20
N CYS A 16 -27.79 5.73 25.28
CA CYS A 16 -26.45 5.20 25.04
C CYS A 16 -25.81 6.09 24.00
N SER A 17 -25.17 7.14 24.51
CA SER A 17 -24.27 8.03 23.79
C SER A 17 -23.40 7.20 22.84
N GLY A 18 -23.54 7.46 21.54
CA GLY A 18 -22.63 7.00 20.52
C GLY A 18 -21.26 7.61 20.77
N LEU A 19 -20.45 6.95 21.57
CA LEU A 19 -19.01 7.09 21.47
C LEU A 19 -18.61 6.36 20.19
N SER A 20 -18.83 7.01 19.05
CA SER A 20 -18.12 6.63 17.83
C SER A 20 -16.65 6.89 18.14
N ALA A 21 -15.96 5.85 18.61
CA ALA A 21 -14.52 5.82 18.58
C ALA A 21 -14.16 6.13 17.13
N SER A 22 -13.65 7.34 16.90
CA SER A 22 -13.06 7.66 15.62
C SER A 22 -11.93 6.64 15.48
N LEU A 23 -12.11 5.66 14.58
CA LEU A 23 -11.02 4.82 14.14
C LEU A 23 -9.99 5.78 13.59
N TYR A 24 -9.04 6.15 14.44
CA TYR A 24 -7.91 6.98 14.06
C TYR A 24 -7.10 6.09 13.12
N ALA A 25 -7.41 6.17 11.83
CA ALA A 25 -6.47 5.74 10.81
C ALA A 25 -5.19 6.51 11.13
N ALA A 26 -4.17 5.79 11.59
CA ALA A 26 -2.90 6.40 11.96
C ALA A 26 -2.47 7.30 10.80
N GLU A 27 -2.18 8.56 11.09
CA GLU A 27 -1.74 9.46 10.04
C GLU A 27 -0.52 8.85 9.34
N PRO A 28 -0.44 8.93 8.00
CA PRO A 28 0.66 8.33 7.29
C PRO A 28 1.97 8.93 7.82
N TYR A 29 2.83 8.11 8.40
CA TYR A 29 4.06 8.59 9.04
C TYR A 29 4.98 9.37 8.09
N THR A 30 4.88 9.10 6.79
CA THR A 30 5.69 9.73 5.73
C THR A 30 4.95 10.79 4.91
N LEU A 31 3.62 10.83 4.94
CA LEU A 31 2.80 11.76 4.15
C LEU A 31 1.83 12.50 5.07
N ASP A 32 1.90 13.83 5.08
CA ASP A 32 1.00 14.65 5.91
C ASP A 32 -0.45 14.53 5.40
N GLY A 33 -1.36 14.14 6.30
CA GLY A 33 -2.77 13.97 5.98
C GLY A 33 -3.45 15.27 5.52
N LYS A 34 -3.00 16.43 6.01
CA LYS A 34 -3.51 17.75 5.63
C LYS A 34 -3.10 18.10 4.21
N ASP A 35 -1.86 17.80 3.81
CA ASP A 35 -1.39 18.01 2.44
C ASP A 35 -2.12 17.12 1.44
N LEU A 36 -2.41 15.87 1.82
CA LEU A 36 -3.23 14.96 1.01
C LEU A 36 -4.66 15.47 0.85
N ALA A 37 -5.28 15.95 1.94
CA ALA A 37 -6.62 16.53 1.92
C ALA A 37 -6.67 17.82 1.08
N PHE A 38 -5.70 18.70 1.26
CA PHE A 38 -5.55 19.93 0.47
C PHE A 38 -5.41 19.61 -1.02
N SER A 39 -4.53 18.68 -1.37
CA SER A 39 -4.34 18.25 -2.77
C SER A 39 -5.63 17.72 -3.38
N ARG A 40 -6.43 16.95 -2.62
CA ARG A 40 -7.74 16.46 -3.07
C ARG A 40 -8.74 17.61 -3.30
N GLN A 41 -8.74 18.63 -2.43
CA GLN A 41 -9.58 19.81 -2.62
C GLN A 41 -9.19 20.58 -3.90
N GLN A 42 -7.90 20.74 -4.16
CA GLN A 42 -7.42 21.41 -5.38
C GLN A 42 -7.77 20.63 -6.66
N ILE A 43 -7.69 19.30 -6.62
CA ILE A 43 -8.18 18.44 -7.72
C ILE A 43 -9.67 18.68 -7.95
N ALA A 44 -10.49 18.71 -6.89
CA ALA A 44 -11.93 18.95 -6.99
C ALA A 44 -12.25 20.36 -7.53
N ALA A 45 -11.45 21.36 -7.16
CA ALA A 45 -11.51 22.72 -7.68
C ALA A 45 -11.01 22.85 -9.12
N LYS A 46 -10.50 21.76 -9.73
CA LYS A 46 -9.92 21.71 -11.07
C LYS A 46 -8.71 22.63 -11.23
N ASP A 47 -7.93 22.81 -10.17
CA ASP A 47 -6.65 23.50 -10.30
C ASP A 47 -5.77 22.77 -11.34
N PRO A 48 -5.26 23.45 -12.37
CA PRO A 48 -4.54 22.80 -13.47
C PRO A 48 -3.31 22.00 -13.01
N LEU A 49 -2.57 22.49 -12.02
CA LEU A 49 -1.35 21.84 -11.53
C LEU A 49 -1.70 20.51 -10.85
N PHE A 50 -2.73 20.51 -10.01
CA PHE A 50 -3.15 19.33 -9.26
C PHE A 50 -3.84 18.29 -10.16
N VAL A 51 -4.64 18.73 -11.12
CA VAL A 51 -5.24 17.83 -12.13
C VAL A 51 -4.17 17.18 -13.00
N GLN A 52 -3.15 17.92 -13.42
CA GLN A 52 -2.02 17.37 -14.17
C GLN A 52 -1.24 16.33 -13.36
N ALA A 53 -0.95 16.63 -12.08
CA ALA A 53 -0.28 15.71 -11.18
C ALA A 53 -1.10 14.43 -10.94
N GLN A 54 -2.42 14.56 -10.75
CA GLN A 54 -3.34 13.42 -10.63
C GLN A 54 -3.31 12.55 -11.89
N ALA A 55 -3.39 13.15 -13.09
CA ALA A 55 -3.32 12.40 -14.34
C ALA A 55 -2.00 11.64 -14.50
N ALA A 56 -0.88 12.26 -14.12
CA ALA A 56 0.43 11.61 -14.14
C ALA A 56 0.50 10.44 -13.14
N LEU A 57 -0.06 10.60 -11.94
CA LEU A 57 -0.17 9.52 -10.95
C LEU A 57 -1.01 8.35 -11.48
N LEU A 58 -2.17 8.63 -12.08
CA LEU A 58 -3.03 7.60 -12.65
C LEU A 58 -2.36 6.86 -13.81
N LYS A 59 -1.57 7.55 -14.65
CA LYS A 59 -0.76 6.90 -15.67
C LYS A 59 0.29 5.96 -15.07
N LYS A 60 0.95 6.35 -13.97
CA LYS A 60 1.90 5.48 -13.25
C LYS A 60 1.18 4.27 -12.64
N ALA A 61 -0.01 4.45 -12.09
CA ALA A 61 -0.82 3.35 -11.56
C ALA A 61 -1.24 2.36 -12.67
N ASP A 62 -1.65 2.87 -13.84
CA ASP A 62 -2.00 2.04 -15.00
C ASP A 62 -0.79 1.22 -15.50
N LEU A 63 0.44 1.70 -15.30
CA LEU A 63 1.67 0.95 -15.57
C LEU A 63 1.98 -0.08 -14.47
N ALA A 64 1.88 0.31 -13.18
CA ALA A 64 2.09 -0.58 -12.04
C ALA A 64 1.15 -1.79 -12.06
N LEU A 65 -0.10 -1.60 -12.51
CA LEU A 65 -1.05 -2.69 -12.71
C LEU A 65 -0.58 -3.76 -13.72
N LYS A 66 0.38 -3.44 -14.60
CA LYS A 66 0.92 -4.37 -15.61
C LYS A 66 2.22 -5.08 -15.19
N HIS A 67 2.87 -4.65 -14.12
CA HIS A 67 4.07 -5.33 -13.61
C HIS A 67 3.79 -6.78 -13.16
N PRO A 68 4.78 -7.67 -13.03
CA PRO A 68 4.56 -8.94 -12.33
C PRO A 68 4.36 -8.71 -10.83
N LEU A 69 3.90 -9.74 -10.11
CA LEU A 69 4.11 -9.80 -8.66
C LEU A 69 5.59 -10.09 -8.40
N PHE A 70 6.18 -9.40 -7.44
CA PHE A 70 7.60 -9.57 -7.13
C PHE A 70 7.77 -10.48 -5.92
N SER A 71 8.72 -11.43 -6.01
CA SER A 71 9.03 -12.34 -4.90
C SER A 71 10.53 -12.46 -4.67
N VAL A 72 10.89 -12.71 -3.40
CA VAL A 72 12.24 -13.18 -3.03
C VAL A 72 12.57 -14.53 -3.67
N MET A 73 11.57 -15.25 -4.18
CA MET A 73 11.76 -16.54 -4.85
C MET A 73 12.25 -16.39 -6.31
N ASP A 74 12.24 -15.17 -6.85
CA ASP A 74 12.64 -14.91 -8.25
C ASP A 74 14.15 -14.68 -8.40
N LYS A 75 14.91 -14.56 -7.29
CA LYS A 75 16.37 -14.45 -7.35
C LYS A 75 17.03 -15.74 -7.83
N THR A 76 18.20 -15.58 -8.45
CA THR A 76 19.06 -16.70 -8.87
C THR A 76 20.11 -17.06 -7.82
N LEU A 77 20.58 -16.10 -7.03
CA LEU A 77 21.52 -16.35 -5.94
C LEU A 77 20.79 -16.66 -4.64
N VAL A 78 21.36 -17.50 -3.79
CA VAL A 78 20.79 -17.86 -2.47
C VAL A 78 21.71 -17.32 -1.38
N ALA A 79 21.11 -16.79 -0.31
CA ALA A 79 21.86 -16.33 0.85
C ALA A 79 22.68 -17.45 1.50
N ALA A 80 23.64 -17.10 2.34
CA ALA A 80 24.51 -18.07 3.03
C ALA A 80 23.74 -19.07 3.92
N SER A 81 22.51 -18.75 4.32
CA SER A 81 21.61 -19.66 5.03
C SER A 81 21.13 -20.84 4.21
N GLY A 82 21.22 -20.78 2.88
CA GLY A 82 20.67 -21.77 1.95
C GLY A 82 19.14 -21.69 1.78
N ASN A 83 18.44 -20.82 2.50
CA ASN A 83 16.99 -20.64 2.39
C ASN A 83 16.66 -19.58 1.34
N LYS A 84 15.90 -19.95 0.30
CA LYS A 84 15.50 -19.02 -0.76
C LYS A 84 14.49 -17.97 -0.30
N HIS A 85 13.75 -18.22 0.79
CA HIS A 85 12.83 -17.25 1.37
C HIS A 85 13.53 -16.10 2.09
N ASP A 86 14.82 -16.23 2.40
CA ASP A 86 15.59 -15.17 3.03
C ASP A 86 15.87 -14.07 2.00
N TYR A 87 15.63 -12.82 2.40
CA TYR A 87 15.99 -11.66 1.59
C TYR A 87 17.51 -11.61 1.39
N TYR A 88 17.95 -11.38 0.16
CA TYR A 88 19.37 -11.30 -0.19
C TYR A 88 19.67 -10.07 -1.05
N SER A 89 20.70 -9.30 -0.69
CA SER A 89 21.19 -8.17 -1.48
C SER A 89 22.69 -7.92 -1.26
N PHE A 90 23.37 -7.36 -2.26
CA PHE A 90 24.75 -6.90 -2.08
C PHE A 90 24.82 -5.45 -1.60
N PRO A 91 25.73 -5.13 -0.68
CA PRO A 91 26.02 -3.75 -0.33
C PRO A 91 26.68 -3.02 -1.53
N PRO A 92 26.27 -1.77 -1.83
CA PRO A 92 26.62 -1.12 -3.10
C PRO A 92 28.11 -0.82 -3.27
N TYR A 93 28.89 -0.69 -2.19
CA TYR A 93 30.29 -0.25 -2.28
C TYR A 93 31.30 -1.38 -2.15
N TRP A 94 30.87 -2.64 -2.20
CA TRP A 94 31.77 -3.79 -2.09
C TRP A 94 32.01 -4.41 -3.47
N TRP A 95 33.29 -4.54 -3.81
CA TRP A 95 33.76 -5.01 -5.11
C TRP A 95 34.65 -6.24 -4.94
N PRO A 96 34.68 -7.15 -5.93
CA PRO A 96 35.67 -8.21 -5.96
C PRO A 96 37.09 -7.64 -5.88
N ASN A 97 37.94 -8.29 -5.08
CA ASN A 97 39.34 -7.91 -4.95
C ASN A 97 40.13 -8.35 -6.20
N PRO A 98 40.69 -7.43 -6.99
CA PRO A 98 41.46 -7.80 -8.17
C PRO A 98 42.78 -8.52 -7.85
N ASP A 99 43.27 -8.42 -6.60
CA ASP A 99 44.54 -9.00 -6.17
C ASP A 99 44.43 -10.49 -5.77
N THR A 100 43.23 -11.06 -5.80
CA THR A 100 42.98 -12.47 -5.46
C THR A 100 42.32 -13.23 -6.60
N LYS A 101 42.60 -14.53 -6.69
CA LYS A 101 42.12 -15.38 -7.80
C LYS A 101 40.61 -15.54 -7.81
N ASP A 102 39.99 -15.51 -6.64
CA ASP A 102 38.56 -15.71 -6.41
C ASP A 102 37.81 -14.39 -6.17
N GLY A 103 38.50 -13.25 -6.17
CA GLY A 103 37.90 -11.95 -5.89
C GLY A 103 37.54 -11.73 -4.42
N LEU A 104 37.97 -12.61 -3.51
CA LEU A 104 37.67 -12.54 -2.07
C LEU A 104 38.91 -12.16 -1.25
N PRO A 105 38.74 -11.57 -0.04
CA PRO A 105 37.51 -10.94 0.42
C PRO A 105 37.21 -9.69 -0.43
N TYR A 106 35.94 -9.31 -0.55
CA TYR A 106 35.58 -8.09 -1.27
C TYR A 106 36.25 -6.86 -0.62
N ILE A 107 36.50 -5.83 -1.41
CA ILE A 107 37.08 -4.56 -0.98
C ILE A 107 36.05 -3.43 -1.08
N ARG A 108 36.08 -2.49 -0.14
CA ARG A 108 35.19 -1.32 -0.14
C ARG A 108 35.75 -0.23 -1.07
N LYS A 109 34.95 0.22 -2.04
CA LYS A 109 35.20 1.40 -2.88
C LYS A 109 34.09 2.42 -2.65
N ASP A 110 34.33 3.33 -1.71
CA ASP A 110 33.31 4.31 -1.32
C ASP A 110 32.90 5.22 -2.49
N GLY A 111 31.60 5.54 -2.57
CA GLY A 111 31.02 6.31 -3.68
C GLY A 111 30.94 5.57 -5.04
N GLN A 112 31.56 4.40 -5.18
CA GLN A 112 31.54 3.61 -6.42
C GLN A 112 30.59 2.43 -6.29
N THR A 113 29.44 2.51 -6.95
CA THR A 113 28.41 1.46 -6.88
C THR A 113 28.78 0.25 -7.74
N ASN A 114 28.91 -0.92 -7.13
CA ASN A 114 29.02 -2.20 -7.81
C ASN A 114 27.70 -2.48 -8.58
N PRO A 115 27.74 -2.67 -9.90
CA PRO A 115 26.54 -2.97 -10.69
C PRO A 115 25.82 -4.24 -10.22
N ASP A 116 26.53 -5.23 -9.66
CA ASP A 116 25.94 -6.48 -9.17
C ASP A 116 24.96 -6.24 -8.01
N ALA A 117 25.17 -5.17 -7.24
CA ALA A 117 24.26 -4.75 -6.18
C ALA A 117 22.89 -4.25 -6.68
N ASN A 118 22.77 -4.01 -7.98
CA ASN A 118 21.52 -3.66 -8.65
C ASN A 118 21.17 -4.68 -9.75
N SER A 119 21.71 -5.91 -9.69
CA SER A 119 21.31 -6.98 -10.60
C SER A 119 20.02 -7.66 -10.14
N ASP A 120 19.32 -8.32 -11.06
CA ASP A 120 18.15 -9.13 -10.72
C ASP A 120 18.51 -10.46 -10.02
N ALA A 121 19.81 -10.77 -9.92
CA ALA A 121 20.30 -11.92 -9.19
C ALA A 121 20.07 -11.83 -7.66
N THR A 122 19.72 -10.65 -7.15
CA THR A 122 19.40 -10.36 -5.73
C THR A 122 18.13 -9.53 -5.58
N ASP A 123 17.59 -9.40 -4.37
CA ASP A 123 16.21 -8.97 -4.08
C ASP A 123 15.99 -7.44 -4.03
N LYS A 124 17.06 -6.64 -3.96
CA LYS A 124 16.97 -5.19 -3.76
C LYS A 124 16.02 -4.51 -4.77
N ASN A 125 16.25 -4.73 -6.06
CA ASN A 125 15.46 -4.09 -7.10
C ASN A 125 13.99 -4.53 -7.07
N ARG A 126 13.73 -5.80 -6.77
CA ARG A 126 12.37 -6.34 -6.65
C ARG A 126 11.62 -5.71 -5.49
N LEU A 127 12.27 -5.61 -4.32
CA LEU A 127 11.69 -4.95 -3.16
C LEU A 127 11.36 -3.47 -3.45
N VAL A 128 12.27 -2.74 -4.09
CA VAL A 128 12.05 -1.35 -4.48
C VAL A 128 10.88 -1.22 -5.47
N LYS A 129 10.81 -2.07 -6.51
CA LYS A 129 9.71 -2.06 -7.48
C LYS A 129 8.37 -2.35 -6.81
N MET A 130 8.30 -3.39 -5.98
CA MET A 130 7.10 -3.74 -5.22
C MET A 130 6.65 -2.58 -4.33
N SER A 131 7.56 -1.99 -3.56
CA SER A 131 7.25 -0.84 -2.69
C SER A 131 6.71 0.34 -3.49
N ASN A 132 7.36 0.67 -4.62
CA ASN A 132 6.91 1.75 -5.49
C ASN A 132 5.54 1.50 -6.09
N ASP A 133 5.25 0.27 -6.51
CA ASP A 133 3.95 -0.11 -7.05
C ASP A 133 2.85 0.01 -5.99
N VAL A 134 3.08 -0.51 -4.78
CA VAL A 134 2.13 -0.40 -3.66
C VAL A 134 1.85 1.07 -3.34
N SER A 135 2.88 1.89 -3.16
CA SER A 135 2.70 3.33 -2.87
C SER A 135 1.96 4.06 -4.00
N THR A 136 2.30 3.76 -5.26
CA THR A 136 1.64 4.36 -6.43
C THR A 136 0.16 3.99 -6.50
N LEU A 137 -0.16 2.70 -6.32
CA LEU A 137 -1.53 2.20 -6.37
C LEU A 137 -2.37 2.73 -5.21
N ALA A 138 -1.81 2.78 -4.00
CA ALA A 138 -2.49 3.33 -2.82
C ALA A 138 -2.83 4.82 -2.98
N LEU A 139 -1.88 5.63 -3.48
CA LEU A 139 -2.12 7.04 -3.75
C LEU A 139 -3.12 7.25 -4.89
N ALA A 140 -3.03 6.45 -5.96
CA ALA A 140 -3.97 6.51 -7.07
C ALA A 140 -5.40 6.17 -6.60
N TRP A 141 -5.56 5.16 -5.74
CA TRP A 141 -6.84 4.86 -5.11
C TRP A 141 -7.35 6.04 -4.28
N TYR A 142 -6.49 6.63 -3.42
CA TYR A 142 -6.84 7.78 -2.60
C TYR A 142 -7.30 8.99 -3.43
N PHE A 143 -6.64 9.28 -4.55
CA PHE A 143 -6.99 10.43 -5.40
C PHE A 143 -8.00 10.11 -6.51
N SER A 144 -8.45 8.86 -6.67
CA SER A 144 -9.43 8.48 -7.69
C SER A 144 -10.46 7.45 -7.19
N PRO A 145 -11.43 7.87 -6.34
CA PRO A 145 -12.44 6.97 -5.78
C PRO A 145 -13.36 6.30 -6.81
N ARG A 146 -13.39 6.78 -8.07
CA ARG A 146 -14.28 6.30 -9.14
C ARG A 146 -13.66 5.24 -10.07
N ARG A 147 -12.40 4.84 -9.87
CA ARG A 147 -11.71 3.87 -10.75
C ARG A 147 -11.38 2.63 -9.93
N SER A 148 -11.99 1.49 -10.29
CA SER A 148 -11.75 0.19 -9.66
C SER A 148 -10.31 -0.29 -9.91
N LEU A 149 -9.36 0.18 -9.11
CA LEU A 149 -7.95 -0.23 -9.15
C LEU A 149 -7.68 -1.50 -8.31
N CYS A 150 -8.73 -2.21 -7.88
CA CYS A 150 -8.67 -3.19 -6.80
C CYS A 150 -8.09 -4.57 -7.16
N ALA A 151 -7.60 -4.83 -8.38
CA ALA A 151 -7.27 -6.19 -8.80
C ALA A 151 -5.82 -6.65 -8.54
N LYS A 152 -5.02 -5.94 -7.72
CA LYS A 152 -3.61 -6.32 -7.51
C LYS A 152 -3.09 -6.27 -6.07
N GLY A 153 -3.93 -5.87 -5.12
CA GLY A 153 -3.56 -5.75 -3.69
C GLY A 153 -4.13 -6.86 -2.79
N SER A 154 -4.92 -7.79 -3.32
CA SER A 154 -5.67 -8.78 -2.52
C SER A 154 -5.18 -10.22 -2.78
N GLY A 155 -3.90 -10.47 -2.50
CA GLY A 155 -3.52 -11.76 -1.89
C GLY A 155 -3.80 -11.65 -0.38
N PRO A 156 -4.08 -12.74 0.35
CA PRO A 156 -4.85 -12.68 1.60
C PRO A 156 -4.08 -11.94 2.70
N VAL A 157 -4.38 -10.66 2.84
CA VAL A 157 -4.16 -9.88 4.07
C VAL A 157 -5.43 -9.96 4.95
N GLU A 158 -6.48 -10.64 4.47
CA GLU A 158 -7.77 -10.81 5.16
C GLU A 158 -7.73 -11.60 6.47
N ASP A 159 -6.65 -12.33 6.79
CA ASP A 159 -6.59 -13.19 7.99
C ASP A 159 -6.03 -12.51 9.25
N LEU A 160 -5.60 -11.25 9.19
CA LEU A 160 -5.02 -10.54 10.36
C LEU A 160 -5.90 -9.41 10.93
N VAL A 161 -7.10 -9.19 10.42
CA VAL A 161 -8.01 -8.15 10.94
C VAL A 161 -9.41 -8.72 11.14
N PRO A 162 -9.92 -8.83 12.39
CA PRO A 162 -11.28 -9.26 12.66
C PRO A 162 -12.27 -8.33 11.95
N ARG A 163 -13.04 -8.89 11.01
CA ARG A 163 -14.03 -8.16 10.20
C ARG A 163 -15.22 -7.74 11.08
N SER A 164 -15.21 -6.50 11.58
CA SER A 164 -16.39 -5.89 12.23
C SER A 164 -17.43 -5.55 11.16
N LYS A 165 -18.70 -5.87 11.45
CA LYS A 165 -19.84 -5.76 10.52
C LYS A 165 -20.25 -4.32 10.15
N ASP A 166 -19.52 -3.32 10.67
CA ASP A 166 -19.82 -1.90 10.53
C ASP A 166 -18.75 -1.14 9.71
N ALA A 167 -17.92 -1.85 8.93
CA ALA A 167 -17.03 -1.21 7.96
C ALA A 167 -17.89 -0.47 6.91
N TYR A 168 -17.61 0.82 6.74
CA TYR A 168 -18.07 1.70 5.65
C TYR A 168 -18.69 0.93 4.50
N ASP A 169 -20.00 1.10 4.28
CA ASP A 169 -20.73 0.50 3.16
C ASP A 169 -20.09 1.00 1.86
N PRO A 170 -19.33 0.17 1.13
CA PRO A 170 -18.85 0.56 -0.17
C PRO A 170 -20.09 0.60 -1.05
N GLN A 171 -20.62 1.81 -1.24
CA GLN A 171 -21.67 2.11 -2.19
C GLN A 171 -21.46 1.24 -3.43
N PRO A 172 -22.43 0.37 -3.79
CA PRO A 172 -22.15 -0.89 -4.42
C PRO A 172 -21.24 -0.67 -5.62
N ALA A 173 -19.98 -1.08 -5.47
CA ALA A 173 -19.12 -1.26 -6.61
C ALA A 173 -19.90 -2.18 -7.54
N ALA A 174 -20.17 -1.71 -8.75
CA ALA A 174 -20.66 -2.54 -9.83
C ALA A 174 -19.55 -3.55 -10.21
N CYS A 175 -19.18 -4.42 -9.28
CA CYS A 175 -18.47 -5.67 -9.50
C CYS A 175 -19.54 -6.71 -9.84
N ALA A 176 -20.35 -6.43 -10.87
CA ALA A 176 -21.20 -7.44 -11.45
C ALA A 176 -20.32 -8.39 -12.25
N SER A 177 -20.20 -9.60 -11.76
CA SER A 177 -19.73 -10.77 -12.49
C SER A 177 -20.24 -10.76 -13.93
N HIS A 178 -19.32 -10.60 -14.88
CA HIS A 178 -19.49 -11.11 -16.24
C HIS A 178 -18.32 -12.05 -16.52
N SER A 179 -18.31 -13.17 -15.80
CA SER A 179 -17.69 -14.39 -16.30
C SER A 179 -18.77 -15.11 -17.10
N ARG A 180 -18.77 -14.90 -18.42
CA ARG A 180 -19.29 -15.91 -19.35
C ARG A 180 -18.10 -16.40 -20.17
N TYR A 181 -18.05 -17.72 -20.25
CA TYR A 181 -17.01 -18.62 -20.77
C TYR A 181 -15.91 -18.95 -19.79
#